data_AF-A0A9R0YSJ3-F1
#
_entry.id   AF-A0A9R0YSJ3-F1
#
_cell.length_a   1.000
_cell.length_b   1.000
_cell.length_c   1.000
_cell.angle_alpha   90.00
_cell.angle_beta   90.00
_cell.angle_gamma   90.00
#
_symmetry.space_group_name_H-M   'P 1'
#
loop_
_entity.id
_entity.type
_entity.pdbx_description
1 polymer ?
#
loop_
_entity_poly.entity_id
_entity_poly.type
_entity_poly.pdbx_seq_one_letter_code
_entity_poly.pdbx_strand_id
1 'polypeptide(L)'
;MSNYHDDHVEDMEDDYDMDDPAEDMVDAHHERGLRDSDSEDDEYAHSNDKIPDTSAADARKGKDIQGIPWERLAITRENYRQTRLEQYKNYENIPNSGEAAAKECKPTVKGGMYYEFRQNTRSVKSTILHFQLRNLVWATSKHDVYLMSHYSVLHWSALSGVDTELMNVQGHVAPREKHPGSLLEGFSQTQVSTLAVKDNLLVAGGFQGELICKHLDREGISFCCRTTYDDNAITNAVEIFNTASGAVHFMASNNDSGVRDYDTLL
;
A
#
# COMPACT_ATOMS: atom_id res chain seq x y z
N MET A 1 -0.02 35.40 48.38
CA MET A 1 -1.18 35.26 47.48
C MET A 1 -1.00 36.31 46.40
N SER A 2 -0.84 36.05 45.11
CA SER A 2 -0.60 34.87 44.26
C SER A 2 -0.19 35.49 42.92
N ASN A 3 0.87 34.94 42.31
CA ASN A 3 1.48 35.37 41.04
C ASN A 3 0.49 35.43 39.88
N TYR A 4 0.72 36.33 38.92
CA TYR A 4 0.69 36.00 37.48
C TYR A 4 1.72 36.86 36.75
N HIS A 5 2.69 36.19 36.12
CA HIS A 5 3.54 36.74 35.06
C HIS A 5 2.73 36.74 33.77
N ASP A 6 2.76 37.86 33.08
CA ASP A 6 2.23 38.04 31.73
C ASP A 6 3.46 38.13 30.82
N ASP A 7 3.88 36.97 30.29
CA ASP A 7 4.88 36.90 29.24
C ASP A 7 4.15 37.02 27.90
N HIS A 8 4.45 38.10 27.20
CA HIS A 8 4.10 38.35 25.81
C HIS A 8 4.50 37.17 24.92
N VAL A 9 3.52 36.45 24.39
CA VAL A 9 3.72 35.57 23.24
C VAL A 9 3.28 36.36 22.02
N GLU A 10 4.24 36.71 21.16
CA GLU A 10 3.96 37.23 19.82
C GLU A 10 3.31 36.11 19.00
N ASP A 11 2.06 36.31 18.60
CA ASP A 11 1.35 35.47 17.64
C ASP A 11 2.10 35.49 16.29
N MET A 12 2.89 34.46 16.02
CA MET A 12 3.29 34.13 14.65
C MET A 12 2.11 33.43 13.99
N GLU A 13 1.34 34.21 13.22
CA GLU A 13 0.47 33.71 12.16
C GLU A 13 1.36 32.99 11.12
N ASP A 14 1.51 31.68 11.25
CA ASP A 14 1.98 30.85 10.15
C ASP A 14 0.79 30.57 9.22
N ASP A 15 0.71 31.35 8.14
CA ASP A 15 -0.08 31.02 6.94
C ASP A 15 0.47 29.70 6.35
N TYR A 16 -0.08 28.57 6.81
CA TYR A 16 0.08 27.31 6.10
C TYR A 16 -0.92 27.31 4.93
N ASP A 17 -0.43 27.73 3.77
CA ASP A 17 -1.08 27.46 2.48
C ASP A 17 -1.06 25.94 2.27
N MET A 18 -2.10 25.29 2.77
CA MET A 18 -2.40 23.87 2.58
C MET A 18 -2.98 23.70 1.18
N ASP A 19 -2.16 23.88 0.15
CA ASP A 19 -2.47 23.35 -1.18
C ASP A 19 -2.37 21.82 -1.09
N ASP A 20 -3.48 21.19 -0.71
CA ASP A 20 -3.65 19.73 -0.77
C ASP A 20 -3.71 19.32 -2.25
N PRO A 21 -2.70 18.59 -2.78
CA PRO A 21 -2.75 18.11 -4.16
C PRO A 21 -3.87 17.08 -4.40
N ALA A 22 -4.65 16.70 -3.38
CA ALA A 22 -5.82 15.85 -3.53
C ALA A 22 -7.02 16.57 -4.19
N GLU A 23 -7.21 17.88 -3.99
CA GLU A 23 -8.37 18.58 -4.57
C GLU A 23 -8.25 18.76 -6.09
N ASP A 24 -7.04 18.95 -6.62
CA ASP A 24 -6.80 19.06 -8.06
C ASP A 24 -6.97 17.71 -8.81
N MET A 25 -7.11 16.60 -8.08
CA MET A 25 -7.24 15.26 -8.65
C MET A 25 -8.69 14.78 -8.75
N VAL A 26 -9.65 15.39 -8.03
CA VAL A 26 -11.05 14.90 -8.00
C VAL A 26 -11.94 15.53 -9.07
N ASP A 27 -11.69 16.77 -9.50
CA ASP A 27 -12.59 17.48 -10.43
C ASP A 27 -12.19 17.34 -11.92
N ALA A 28 -10.96 16.90 -12.21
CA ALA A 28 -10.46 16.78 -13.58
C ALA A 28 -10.95 15.53 -14.35
N HIS A 29 -11.60 14.58 -13.67
CA HIS A 29 -11.94 13.27 -14.27
C HIS A 29 -13.31 13.19 -14.95
N HIS A 30 -14.14 14.23 -14.89
CA HIS A 30 -15.50 14.15 -15.44
C HIS A 30 -15.72 14.66 -16.87
N GLU A 31 -14.80 15.39 -17.51
CA GLU A 31 -15.11 15.94 -18.86
C GLU A 31 -13.97 16.08 -19.89
N ARG A 32 -12.78 15.50 -19.68
CA ARG A 32 -11.71 15.56 -20.71
C ARG A 32 -11.10 14.20 -21.02
N GLY A 33 -11.42 13.71 -22.22
CA GLY A 33 -11.01 12.41 -22.71
C GLY A 33 -9.50 12.17 -22.69
N LEU A 34 -9.16 10.91 -22.40
CA LEU A 34 -8.04 10.15 -22.96
C LEU A 34 -6.81 10.99 -23.30
N ARG A 35 -6.08 11.40 -22.28
CA ARG A 35 -4.64 11.66 -22.39
C ARG A 35 -3.96 11.00 -21.20
N ASP A 36 -3.61 9.74 -21.40
CA ASP A 36 -2.73 8.94 -20.55
C ASP A 36 -1.47 9.76 -20.23
N SER A 37 -1.25 10.01 -18.95
CA SER A 37 0.04 10.40 -18.41
C SER A 37 0.75 9.17 -17.84
N ASP A 38 0.73 8.07 -18.59
CA ASP A 38 1.55 6.86 -18.40
C ASP A 38 2.44 6.58 -19.64
N SER A 39 2.44 7.47 -20.64
CA SER A 39 3.10 7.23 -21.94
C SER A 39 4.61 7.09 -21.89
N GLU A 40 5.27 7.41 -20.76
CA GLU A 40 6.71 7.18 -20.60
C GLU A 40 7.05 5.91 -19.81
N ASP A 41 6.11 5.28 -19.10
CA ASP A 41 6.34 4.03 -18.36
C ASP A 41 5.87 2.79 -19.16
N ASP A 42 4.89 2.96 -20.06
CA ASP A 42 4.40 1.90 -20.93
C ASP A 42 5.40 1.43 -21.99
N GLU A 43 6.26 2.32 -22.50
CA GLU A 43 7.28 1.95 -23.51
C GLU A 43 8.40 1.07 -22.89
N TYR A 44 8.71 1.26 -21.60
CA TYR A 44 9.63 0.41 -20.85
C TYR A 44 8.96 -0.85 -20.30
N ALA A 45 7.66 -0.82 -19.96
CA ALA A 45 6.92 -1.99 -19.51
C ALA A 45 6.87 -3.10 -20.58
N HIS A 46 6.60 -2.75 -21.84
CA HIS A 46 6.59 -3.69 -22.97
C HIS A 46 7.98 -4.31 -23.27
N SER A 47 9.07 -3.70 -22.79
CA SER A 47 10.43 -4.25 -22.90
C SER A 47 10.78 -5.23 -21.78
N ASN A 48 10.09 -5.11 -20.63
CA ASN A 48 10.37 -5.87 -19.42
C ASN A 48 9.79 -7.30 -19.44
N ASP A 49 8.76 -7.55 -20.27
CA ASP A 49 8.18 -8.90 -20.49
C ASP A 49 9.19 -9.93 -21.03
N LYS A 50 10.34 -9.45 -21.53
CA LYS A 50 11.42 -10.29 -22.05
C LYS A 50 12.54 -10.56 -21.05
N ILE A 51 12.53 -9.92 -19.88
CA ILE A 51 13.57 -10.13 -18.87
C ILE A 51 13.13 -11.28 -17.96
N PRO A 52 13.81 -12.44 -18.03
CA PRO A 52 13.44 -13.58 -17.21
C PRO A 52 13.69 -13.28 -15.73
N ASP A 53 12.89 -13.93 -14.89
CA ASP A 53 13.11 -14.06 -13.45
C ASP A 53 14.57 -14.28 -13.07
N THR A 54 14.93 -13.90 -11.85
CA THR A 54 16.27 -14.13 -11.33
C THR A 54 16.24 -15.22 -10.28
N SER A 55 16.79 -16.39 -10.61
CA SER A 55 16.95 -17.49 -9.64
C SER A 55 18.16 -17.26 -8.74
N ALA A 56 18.21 -17.96 -7.60
CA ALA A 56 19.41 -18.00 -6.76
C ALA A 56 20.67 -18.48 -7.53
N ALA A 57 20.50 -19.37 -8.52
CA ALA A 57 21.61 -19.83 -9.34
C ALA A 57 22.15 -18.72 -10.25
N ASP A 58 21.28 -17.89 -10.82
CA ASP A 58 21.68 -16.75 -11.66
C ASP A 58 22.34 -15.66 -10.81
N ALA A 59 21.78 -15.37 -9.63
CA ALA A 59 22.38 -14.43 -8.69
C ALA A 59 23.81 -14.85 -8.28
N ARG A 60 24.03 -16.15 -8.02
CA ARG A 60 25.37 -16.70 -7.75
C ARG A 60 26.32 -16.62 -8.93
N LYS A 61 25.80 -16.55 -10.16
CA LYS A 61 26.60 -16.30 -11.38
C LYS A 61 26.86 -14.80 -11.64
N GLY A 62 26.37 -13.91 -10.78
CA GLY A 62 26.57 -12.46 -10.89
C GLY A 62 25.42 -11.70 -11.54
N LYS A 63 24.29 -12.34 -11.88
CA LYS A 63 23.07 -11.61 -12.30
C LYS A 63 22.55 -10.79 -11.13
N ASP A 64 22.14 -9.55 -11.38
CA ASP A 64 21.55 -8.70 -10.34
C ASP A 64 20.23 -9.32 -9.83
N ILE A 65 20.04 -9.33 -8.51
CA ILE A 65 18.87 -9.97 -7.87
C ILE A 65 17.53 -9.33 -8.25
N GLN A 66 17.53 -8.05 -8.66
CA GLN A 66 16.34 -7.36 -9.17
C GLN A 66 16.23 -7.52 -10.69
N GLY A 67 17.19 -8.18 -11.35
CA GLY A 67 17.25 -8.37 -12.79
C GLY A 67 17.65 -7.12 -13.58
N ILE A 68 18.21 -6.10 -12.93
CA ILE A 68 18.65 -4.87 -13.61
C ILE A 68 19.90 -5.17 -14.45
N PRO A 69 19.89 -4.93 -15.77
CA PRO A 69 21.02 -5.20 -16.65
C PRO A 69 22.06 -4.07 -16.58
N TRP A 70 22.75 -3.94 -15.45
CA TRP A 70 23.71 -2.87 -15.18
C TRP A 70 24.79 -2.74 -16.25
N GLU A 71 25.18 -3.84 -16.89
CA GLU A 71 26.16 -3.87 -17.99
C GLU A 71 25.70 -3.13 -19.26
N ARG A 72 24.39 -2.87 -19.40
CA ARG A 72 23.81 -2.11 -20.51
C ARG A 72 23.57 -0.64 -20.17
N LEU A 73 23.72 -0.27 -18.91
CA LEU A 73 23.48 1.09 -18.43
C LEU A 73 24.78 1.89 -18.42
N ALA A 74 24.67 3.21 -18.61
CA ALA A 74 25.81 4.12 -18.51
C ALA A 74 26.29 4.36 -17.07
N ILE A 75 25.60 3.80 -16.08
CA ILE A 75 25.88 3.94 -14.65
C ILE A 75 26.06 2.57 -14.01
N THR A 76 27.04 2.45 -13.13
CA THR A 76 27.24 1.25 -12.33
C THR A 76 26.23 1.18 -11.19
N ARG A 77 25.96 -0.03 -10.70
CA ARG A 77 25.12 -0.24 -9.51
C ARG A 77 25.60 0.57 -8.31
N GLU A 78 26.92 0.62 -8.09
CA GLU A 78 27.51 1.33 -6.96
C GLU A 78 27.30 2.84 -7.07
N ASN A 79 27.59 3.42 -8.24
CA ASN A 79 27.39 4.85 -8.47
C ASN A 79 25.92 5.23 -8.31
N TYR A 80 24.99 4.43 -8.86
CA TYR A 80 23.55 4.67 -8.70
C TYR A 80 23.13 4.68 -7.23
N ARG A 81 23.63 3.71 -6.43
CA ARG A 81 23.33 3.65 -4.99
C ARG A 81 23.89 4.85 -4.24
N GLN A 82 25.12 5.25 -4.54
CA GLN A 82 25.75 6.41 -3.92
C GLN A 82 24.97 7.70 -4.23
N THR A 83 24.64 7.93 -5.50
CA THR A 83 23.83 9.09 -5.91
C THR A 83 22.48 9.10 -5.22
N ARG A 84 21.81 7.94 -5.10
CA ARG A 84 20.54 7.86 -4.36
C ARG A 84 20.71 8.24 -2.89
N LEU A 85 21.76 7.77 -2.21
CA LEU A 85 22.00 8.10 -0.80
C LEU A 85 22.28 9.59 -0.58
N GLU A 86 22.90 10.27 -1.56
CA GLU A 86 23.24 11.69 -1.46
C GLU A 86 22.08 12.61 -1.84
N GLN A 87 21.27 12.22 -2.82
CA GLN A 87 20.30 13.11 -3.46
C GLN A 87 18.84 12.80 -3.09
N TYR A 88 18.52 11.56 -2.70
CA TYR A 88 17.14 11.19 -2.41
C TYR A 88 16.68 11.78 -1.09
N LYS A 89 15.60 12.56 -1.15
CA LYS A 89 14.91 13.08 0.03
C LYS A 89 13.60 12.34 0.20
N ASN A 90 13.38 11.75 1.36
CA ASN A 90 12.09 11.15 1.69
C ASN A 90 11.04 12.25 1.78
N TYR A 91 9.83 11.95 1.31
CA TYR A 91 8.66 12.71 1.72
C TYR A 91 8.37 12.38 3.20
N GLU A 92 8.15 13.40 4.02
CA GLU A 92 7.82 13.24 5.44
C GLU A 92 6.61 14.10 5.79
N ASN A 93 5.57 13.51 6.40
CA ASN A 93 4.45 14.28 6.95
C ASN A 93 4.89 15.10 8.19
N ILE A 94 5.88 14.58 8.94
CA ILE A 94 6.46 15.23 10.10
C ILE A 94 7.94 15.48 9.79
N PRO A 95 8.40 16.74 9.74
CA PRO A 95 9.78 17.07 9.43
C PRO A 95 10.78 16.35 10.33
N ASN A 96 11.81 15.75 9.73
CA ASN A 96 12.89 15.02 10.39
C ASN A 96 12.45 13.76 11.16
N SER A 97 11.26 13.23 10.89
CA SER A 97 10.74 12.05 11.58
C SER A 97 11.62 10.81 11.38
N GLY A 98 12.18 10.61 10.19
CA GLY A 98 13.10 9.50 9.93
C GLY A 98 14.40 9.61 10.74
N GLU A 99 14.98 10.81 10.84
CA GLU A 99 16.19 11.05 11.62
C GLU A 99 15.95 10.93 13.13
N ALA A 100 14.81 11.42 13.61
CA ALA A 100 14.40 11.31 15.01
C ALA A 100 14.25 9.84 15.41
N ALA A 101 13.51 9.04 14.62
CA ALA A 101 13.36 7.61 14.86
C ALA A 101 14.69 6.85 14.81
N ALA A 102 15.59 7.22 13.89
CA ALA A 102 16.92 6.60 13.78
C ALA A 102 17.78 6.79 15.04
N LYS A 103 17.61 7.90 15.78
CA LYS A 103 18.34 8.14 17.05
C LYS A 103 17.88 7.22 18.18
N GLU A 104 16.63 6.76 18.15
CA GLU A 104 16.07 5.84 19.13
C GLU A 104 16.35 4.37 18.82
N CYS A 105 16.65 4.06 17.55
CA CYS A 105 16.99 2.71 17.11
C CYS A 105 18.27 2.19 17.77
N LYS A 106 18.21 0.94 18.25
CA LYS A 106 19.40 0.25 18.78
C LYS A 106 20.41 -0.01 17.65
N PRO A 107 21.69 0.37 17.82
CA PRO A 107 22.72 0.04 16.84
C PRO A 107 22.84 -1.47 16.63
N THR A 108 22.86 -1.92 15.38
CA THR A 108 22.98 -3.33 15.02
C THR A 108 24.34 -3.64 14.42
N VAL A 109 24.90 -4.82 14.72
CA VAL A 109 26.13 -5.31 14.09
C VAL A 109 25.80 -5.94 12.74
N LYS A 110 26.47 -5.47 11.68
CA LYS A 110 26.34 -6.04 10.32
C LYS A 110 27.11 -7.36 10.22
N GLY A 111 26.68 -8.24 9.29
CA GLY A 111 27.38 -9.49 8.97
C GLY A 111 26.67 -10.78 9.36
N GLY A 112 25.52 -10.70 10.04
CA GLY A 112 24.65 -11.85 10.27
C GLY A 112 23.99 -12.34 8.96
N MET A 113 24.00 -13.65 8.74
CA MET A 113 23.32 -14.30 7.61
C MET A 113 21.99 -14.89 8.07
N TYR A 114 20.92 -14.10 7.99
CA TYR A 114 19.58 -14.52 8.42
C TYR A 114 18.69 -14.98 7.26
N TYR A 115 18.97 -14.48 6.05
CA TYR A 115 18.20 -14.77 4.85
C TYR A 115 19.15 -15.04 3.68
N GLU A 116 18.76 -15.97 2.80
CA GLU A 116 19.43 -16.21 1.52
C GLU A 116 18.47 -15.85 0.39
N PHE A 117 18.99 -15.23 -0.67
CA PHE A 117 18.20 -14.92 -1.85
C PHE A 117 17.70 -16.20 -2.52
N ARG A 118 16.38 -16.32 -2.68
CA ARG A 118 15.74 -17.48 -3.32
C ARG A 118 15.43 -17.23 -4.79
N GLN A 119 14.64 -16.19 -5.06
CA GLN A 119 14.17 -15.83 -6.38
C GLN A 119 13.64 -14.40 -6.36
N ASN A 120 13.70 -13.73 -7.51
CA ASN A 120 12.90 -12.56 -7.83
C ASN A 120 12.01 -12.93 -9.02
N THR A 121 10.70 -12.86 -8.81
CA THR A 121 9.71 -13.01 -9.87
C THR A 121 9.27 -11.65 -10.39
N ARG A 122 9.07 -11.57 -11.70
CA ARG A 122 8.48 -10.42 -12.39
C ARG A 122 7.10 -10.71 -12.96
N SER A 123 6.61 -11.94 -12.79
CA SER A 123 5.30 -12.37 -13.31
C SER A 123 4.14 -11.67 -12.63
N VAL A 124 4.36 -11.09 -11.45
CA VAL A 124 3.34 -10.49 -10.61
C VAL A 124 3.88 -9.18 -10.03
N LYS A 125 3.21 -8.06 -10.30
CA LYS A 125 3.59 -6.71 -9.84
C LYS A 125 2.39 -6.06 -9.17
N SER A 126 2.63 -5.42 -8.02
CA SER A 126 1.56 -4.63 -7.39
C SER A 126 1.38 -3.29 -8.10
N THR A 127 0.13 -2.91 -8.36
CA THR A 127 -0.23 -1.59 -8.87
C THR A 127 -0.41 -0.65 -7.68
N ILE A 128 0.34 0.45 -7.69
CA ILE A 128 0.35 1.44 -6.63
C ILE A 128 -0.09 2.76 -7.25
N LEU A 129 -1.26 3.26 -6.82
CA LEU A 129 -1.85 4.48 -7.37
C LEU A 129 -1.45 5.73 -6.60
N HIS A 130 -1.29 5.63 -5.28
CA HIS A 130 -0.91 6.77 -4.44
C HIS A 130 0.59 6.82 -4.23
N PHE A 131 1.21 7.99 -4.16
CA PHE A 131 2.66 8.12 -3.98
C PHE A 131 3.15 7.80 -2.56
N GLN A 132 2.28 7.78 -1.54
CA GLN A 132 2.65 7.41 -0.15
C GLN A 132 2.15 6.02 0.28
N LEU A 133 1.01 5.56 -0.26
CA LEU A 133 0.34 4.37 0.26
C LEU A 133 0.92 3.14 -0.42
N ARG A 134 1.55 2.26 0.37
CA ARG A 134 2.34 1.11 -0.11
C ARG A 134 1.93 -0.22 0.50
N ASN A 135 0.95 -0.22 1.39
CA ASN A 135 0.49 -1.45 2.04
C ASN A 135 -0.48 -2.21 1.13
N LEU A 136 0.03 -2.72 0.00
CA LEU A 136 -0.71 -3.41 -1.06
C LEU A 136 -0.13 -4.79 -1.40
N VAL A 137 0.83 -5.25 -0.59
CA VAL A 137 1.45 -6.58 -0.67
C VAL A 137 1.51 -7.15 0.74
N TRP A 138 0.91 -8.32 0.95
CA TRP A 138 0.76 -8.95 2.26
C TRP A 138 1.16 -10.43 2.17
N ALA A 139 2.08 -10.87 3.04
CA ALA A 139 2.48 -12.28 3.12
C ALA A 139 1.91 -12.90 4.39
N THR A 140 1.03 -13.89 4.26
CA THR A 140 0.44 -14.61 5.42
C THR A 140 1.26 -15.82 5.81
N SER A 141 2.12 -16.31 4.91
CA SER A 141 3.02 -17.42 5.14
C SER A 141 4.32 -17.22 4.35
N LYS A 142 5.23 -18.21 4.40
CA LYS A 142 6.44 -18.21 3.55
C LYS A 142 6.14 -18.41 2.07
N HIS A 143 4.91 -18.79 1.74
CA HIS A 143 4.52 -19.25 0.41
C HIS A 143 3.34 -18.46 -0.15
N ASP A 144 2.57 -17.79 0.70
CA ASP A 144 1.33 -17.14 0.30
C ASP A 144 1.50 -15.62 0.37
N VAL A 145 1.38 -14.98 -0.79
CA VAL A 145 1.45 -13.53 -0.94
C VAL A 145 0.14 -13.05 -1.57
N TYR A 146 -0.41 -11.98 -1.04
CA TYR A 146 -1.62 -11.34 -1.49
C TYR A 146 -1.25 -9.95 -1.96
N LEU A 147 -1.75 -9.52 -3.11
CA LEU A 147 -1.40 -8.22 -3.63
C LEU A 147 -2.48 -7.63 -4.52
N MET A 148 -2.47 -6.31 -4.60
CA MET A 148 -3.28 -5.55 -5.55
C MET A 148 -2.52 -5.41 -6.87
N SER A 149 -3.07 -5.92 -7.97
CA SER A 149 -2.54 -5.79 -9.34
C SER A 149 -3.64 -5.28 -10.27
N HIS A 150 -3.45 -4.10 -10.84
CA HIS A 150 -4.46 -3.32 -11.57
C HIS A 150 -5.74 -3.13 -10.75
N TYR A 151 -6.80 -3.86 -11.10
CA TYR A 151 -8.09 -3.87 -10.40
C TYR A 151 -8.35 -5.21 -9.69
N SER A 152 -7.37 -6.11 -9.64
CA SER A 152 -7.52 -7.45 -9.13
C SER A 152 -6.71 -7.64 -7.86
N VAL A 153 -7.35 -8.18 -6.82
CA VAL A 153 -6.65 -8.69 -5.65
C VAL A 153 -6.30 -10.14 -5.93
N LEU A 154 -5.01 -10.45 -5.97
CA LEU A 154 -4.47 -11.75 -6.32
C LEU A 154 -3.89 -12.45 -5.09
N HIS A 155 -4.05 -13.77 -5.01
CA HIS A 155 -3.21 -14.65 -4.21
C HIS A 155 -2.16 -15.28 -5.11
N TRP A 156 -0.89 -15.07 -4.79
CA TRP A 156 0.24 -15.68 -5.46
C TRP A 156 0.93 -16.68 -4.53
N SER A 157 1.14 -17.90 -5.04
CA SER A 157 1.86 -18.93 -4.31
C SER A 157 3.30 -19.07 -4.81
N ALA A 158 4.28 -18.87 -3.91
CA ALA A 158 5.69 -19.06 -4.21
C ALA A 158 6.07 -20.53 -4.48
N LEU A 159 5.18 -21.49 -4.18
CA LEU A 159 5.40 -22.91 -4.43
C LEU A 159 4.98 -23.34 -5.83
N SER A 160 3.79 -22.91 -6.27
CA SER A 160 3.24 -23.28 -7.59
C SER A 160 3.54 -22.23 -8.67
N GLY A 161 3.85 -21.00 -8.27
CA GLY A 161 3.95 -19.85 -9.18
C GLY A 161 2.60 -19.40 -9.74
N VAL A 162 1.49 -19.95 -9.24
CA VAL A 162 0.14 -19.65 -9.70
C VAL A 162 -0.39 -18.42 -8.98
N ASP A 163 -1.01 -17.53 -9.75
CA ASP A 163 -1.85 -16.44 -9.31
C ASP A 163 -3.34 -16.86 -9.37
N THR A 164 -4.06 -16.59 -8.29
CA THR A 164 -5.51 -16.79 -8.20
C THR A 164 -6.17 -15.46 -7.91
N GLU A 165 -7.07 -15.03 -8.79
CA GLU A 165 -7.86 -13.81 -8.55
C GLU A 165 -8.90 -14.07 -7.45
N LEU A 166 -8.85 -13.27 -6.39
CA LEU A 166 -9.76 -13.37 -5.24
C LEU A 166 -10.93 -12.42 -5.35
N MET A 167 -10.71 -11.26 -5.97
CA MET A 167 -11.68 -10.19 -6.15
C MET A 167 -11.21 -9.27 -7.28
N ASN A 168 -12.14 -8.82 -8.10
CA ASN A 168 -11.90 -7.82 -9.13
C ASN A 168 -12.78 -6.59 -8.87
N VAL A 169 -12.15 -5.46 -8.53
CA VAL A 169 -12.82 -4.19 -8.20
C VAL A 169 -13.02 -3.27 -9.40
N GLN A 170 -12.68 -3.72 -10.62
CA GLN A 170 -13.00 -2.97 -11.84
C GLN A 170 -14.51 -2.98 -12.09
N GLY A 171 -15.12 -4.15 -11.86
CA GLY A 171 -16.55 -4.36 -11.96
C GLY A 171 -17.27 -3.96 -10.68
N HIS A 172 -18.55 -4.33 -10.63
CA HIS A 172 -19.39 -4.14 -9.47
C HIS A 172 -19.10 -5.21 -8.40
N VAL A 173 -18.83 -4.77 -7.19
CA VAL A 173 -18.48 -5.60 -6.03
C VAL A 173 -19.47 -5.32 -4.90
N ALA A 174 -20.31 -6.30 -4.57
CA ALA A 174 -21.33 -6.18 -3.53
C ALA A 174 -21.29 -7.35 -2.55
N PRO A 175 -21.64 -7.13 -1.26
CA PRO A 175 -21.71 -8.17 -0.27
C PRO A 175 -22.82 -9.18 -0.62
N ARG A 176 -22.56 -10.47 -0.39
CA ARG A 176 -23.57 -11.54 -0.55
C ARG A 176 -24.40 -11.76 0.72
N GLU A 177 -23.89 -11.29 1.84
CA GLU A 177 -24.49 -11.45 3.16
C GLU A 177 -25.09 -10.12 3.63
N LYS A 178 -26.14 -10.18 4.46
CA LYS A 178 -26.79 -8.99 5.00
C LYS A 178 -26.35 -8.79 6.44
N HIS A 179 -25.49 -7.80 6.64
CA HIS A 179 -24.97 -7.43 7.95
C HIS A 179 -25.30 -5.97 8.26
N PRO A 180 -25.61 -5.62 9.52
CA PRO A 180 -25.81 -4.23 9.92
C PRO A 180 -24.61 -3.36 9.53
N GLY A 181 -24.87 -2.18 8.97
CA GLY A 181 -23.83 -1.28 8.47
C GLY A 181 -23.25 -1.66 7.10
N SER A 182 -23.63 -2.80 6.53
CA SER A 182 -23.18 -3.19 5.19
C SER A 182 -23.94 -2.43 4.11
N LEU A 183 -23.21 -1.83 3.17
CA LEU A 183 -23.76 -1.25 1.95
C LEU A 183 -24.04 -2.35 0.94
N LEU A 184 -25.31 -2.75 0.84
CA LEU A 184 -25.75 -3.81 -0.06
C LEU A 184 -25.67 -3.42 -1.53
N GLU A 185 -25.69 -2.11 -1.84
CA GLU A 185 -25.41 -1.64 -3.20
C GLU A 185 -23.99 -1.92 -3.65
N GLY A 186 -23.03 -2.16 -2.75
CA GLY A 186 -21.63 -2.38 -3.10
C GLY A 186 -20.94 -1.17 -3.73
N PHE A 187 -19.83 -1.43 -4.42
CA PHE A 187 -18.99 -0.42 -5.06
C PHE A 187 -18.63 -0.84 -6.48
N SER A 188 -18.16 0.11 -7.28
CA SER A 188 -17.63 -0.13 -8.63
C SER A 188 -16.38 0.69 -8.81
N GLN A 189 -15.39 0.14 -9.52
CA GLN A 189 -14.14 0.85 -9.87
C GLN A 189 -13.38 1.40 -8.66
N THR A 190 -13.44 0.70 -7.51
CA THR A 190 -12.76 1.12 -6.29
C THR A 190 -11.25 1.18 -6.51
N GLN A 191 -10.67 2.35 -6.26
CA GLN A 191 -9.22 2.54 -6.23
C GLN A 191 -8.69 2.10 -4.86
N VAL A 192 -8.10 0.91 -4.80
CA VAL A 192 -7.59 0.34 -3.55
C VAL A 192 -6.29 1.04 -3.14
N SER A 193 -6.28 1.63 -1.95
CA SER A 193 -5.13 2.31 -1.34
C SER A 193 -4.34 1.42 -0.37
N THR A 194 -5.02 0.49 0.29
CA THR A 194 -4.41 -0.40 1.29
C THR A 194 -5.12 -1.75 1.34
N LEU A 195 -4.38 -2.79 1.74
CA LEU A 195 -4.82 -4.16 1.87
C LEU A 195 -4.25 -4.76 3.15
N ALA A 196 -5.05 -5.56 3.86
CA ALA A 196 -4.60 -6.44 4.93
C ALA A 196 -5.17 -7.85 4.74
N VAL A 197 -4.37 -8.88 5.02
CA VAL A 197 -4.80 -10.28 4.92
C VAL A 197 -4.30 -11.08 6.10
N LYS A 198 -5.20 -11.65 6.92
CA LYS A 198 -4.81 -12.45 8.09
C LYS A 198 -5.99 -13.27 8.57
N ASP A 199 -5.73 -14.43 9.17
CA ASP A 199 -6.74 -15.25 9.83
C ASP A 199 -7.97 -15.53 8.93
N ASN A 200 -7.71 -15.87 7.65
CA ASN A 200 -8.71 -16.07 6.58
C ASN A 200 -9.58 -14.85 6.21
N LEU A 201 -9.22 -13.66 6.67
CA LEU A 201 -9.88 -12.41 6.31
C LEU A 201 -8.99 -11.57 5.41
N LEU A 202 -9.59 -11.02 4.36
CA LEU A 202 -9.00 -10.00 3.50
C LEU A 202 -9.82 -8.73 3.63
N VAL A 203 -9.16 -7.60 3.88
CA VAL A 203 -9.79 -6.27 3.94
C VAL A 203 -9.05 -5.33 3.00
N ALA A 204 -9.76 -4.74 2.04
CA ALA A 204 -9.26 -3.72 1.13
C ALA A 204 -9.88 -2.37 1.47
N GLY A 205 -9.04 -1.34 1.58
CA GLY A 205 -9.43 0.06 1.78
C GLY A 205 -9.32 0.85 0.48
N GLY A 206 -10.29 1.72 0.21
CA GLY A 206 -10.37 2.55 -1.00
C GLY A 206 -10.11 4.04 -0.78
N PHE A 207 -9.99 4.78 -1.88
CA PHE A 207 -9.75 6.23 -1.90
C PHE A 207 -10.96 7.05 -1.42
N GLN A 208 -12.17 6.52 -1.48
CA GLN A 208 -13.41 7.21 -1.08
C GLN A 208 -14.00 6.61 0.20
N GLY A 209 -13.12 6.24 1.14
CA GLY A 209 -13.50 5.65 2.42
C GLY A 209 -14.12 4.26 2.33
N GLU A 210 -14.02 3.58 1.18
CA GLU A 210 -14.57 2.24 1.05
C GLU A 210 -13.76 1.22 1.86
N LEU A 211 -14.47 0.29 2.49
CA LEU A 211 -13.92 -0.95 3.00
C LEU A 211 -14.65 -2.11 2.34
N ILE A 212 -13.88 -3.07 1.83
CA ILE A 212 -14.36 -4.31 1.24
C ILE A 212 -13.72 -5.48 1.98
N CYS A 213 -14.55 -6.29 2.63
CA CYS A 213 -14.13 -7.43 3.43
C CYS A 213 -14.54 -8.74 2.77
N LYS A 214 -13.59 -9.66 2.66
CA LYS A 214 -13.77 -10.98 2.08
C LYS A 214 -13.18 -12.05 2.98
N HIS A 215 -13.99 -13.02 3.37
CA HIS A 215 -13.48 -14.29 3.88
C HIS A 215 -12.88 -15.12 2.74
N LEU A 216 -11.65 -15.60 2.93
CA LEU A 216 -10.88 -16.34 1.92
C LEU A 216 -11.40 -17.78 1.72
N ASP A 217 -12.08 -18.34 2.71
CA ASP A 217 -12.69 -19.67 2.70
C ASP A 217 -14.16 -19.65 2.22
N ARG A 218 -14.70 -18.47 1.88
CA ARG A 218 -16.07 -18.29 1.38
C ARG A 218 -16.09 -17.65 -0.01
N GLU A 219 -17.12 -17.94 -0.78
CA GLU A 219 -17.32 -17.32 -2.09
C GLU A 219 -17.95 -15.92 -1.94
N GLY A 220 -17.53 -14.97 -2.77
CA GLY A 220 -18.06 -13.60 -2.78
C GLY A 220 -17.51 -12.72 -1.66
N ILE A 221 -18.14 -11.56 -1.51
CA ILE A 221 -17.80 -10.53 -0.53
C ILE A 221 -18.69 -10.67 0.70
N SER A 222 -18.08 -10.55 1.87
CA SER A 222 -18.76 -10.73 3.15
C SER A 222 -19.39 -9.42 3.61
N PHE A 223 -18.65 -8.31 3.49
CA PHE A 223 -19.09 -7.01 3.98
C PHE A 223 -18.49 -5.87 3.15
N CYS A 224 -19.28 -4.83 2.91
CA CYS A 224 -18.82 -3.58 2.33
C CYS A 224 -19.35 -2.43 3.17
N CYS A 225 -18.56 -1.42 3.48
CA CYS A 225 -19.07 -0.17 4.05
C CYS A 225 -18.25 1.02 3.57
N ARG A 226 -18.80 2.22 3.79
CA ARG A 226 -18.06 3.46 3.66
C ARG A 226 -17.83 4.04 5.06
N THR A 227 -16.57 4.24 5.43
CA THR A 227 -16.17 4.62 6.80
C THR A 227 -16.38 6.09 7.10
N THR A 228 -16.31 6.92 6.05
CA THR A 228 -16.49 8.36 6.07
C THR A 228 -16.91 8.84 4.68
N TYR A 229 -17.61 9.97 4.64
CA TYR A 229 -18.10 10.60 3.41
C TYR A 229 -17.43 11.96 3.15
N ASP A 230 -16.34 12.25 3.87
CA ASP A 230 -15.55 13.46 3.66
C ASP A 230 -14.92 13.47 2.26
N ASP A 231 -14.69 14.66 1.70
CA ASP A 231 -14.17 14.81 0.34
C ASP A 231 -12.76 14.18 0.17
N ASN A 232 -11.97 14.14 1.25
CA ASN A 232 -10.70 13.41 1.33
C ASN A 232 -10.83 12.18 2.25
N ALA A 233 -11.63 11.20 1.83
CA ALA A 233 -11.97 10.01 2.63
C ALA A 233 -10.97 8.85 2.58
N ILE A 234 -9.79 9.00 1.96
CA ILE A 234 -8.88 7.90 1.65
C ILE A 234 -8.61 7.03 2.87
N THR A 235 -8.80 5.71 2.72
CA THR A 235 -8.40 4.73 3.72
C THR A 235 -6.89 4.55 3.65
N ASN A 236 -6.16 5.02 4.65
CA ASN A 236 -4.70 5.07 4.61
C ASN A 236 -4.02 3.82 5.17
N ALA A 237 -4.64 3.14 6.14
CA ALA A 237 -4.16 1.89 6.69
C ALA A 237 -5.31 1.00 7.14
N VAL A 238 -5.09 -0.30 7.01
CA VAL A 238 -5.92 -1.36 7.60
C VAL A 238 -4.99 -2.37 8.25
N GLU A 239 -5.35 -2.83 9.46
CA GLU A 239 -4.62 -3.87 10.18
C GLU A 239 -5.60 -4.85 10.82
N ILE A 240 -5.37 -6.16 10.60
CA ILE A 240 -6.17 -7.23 11.18
C ILE A 240 -5.47 -7.79 12.42
N PHE A 241 -6.18 -7.86 13.53
CA PHE A 241 -5.62 -8.28 14.81
C PHE A 241 -6.59 -9.17 15.60
N ASN A 242 -6.02 -9.92 16.55
CA ASN A 242 -6.79 -10.73 17.48
C ASN A 242 -6.91 -9.96 18.79
N THR A 243 -8.13 -9.83 19.28
CA THR A 243 -8.40 -9.27 20.61
C THR A 243 -7.93 -10.23 21.71
N ALA A 244 -7.95 -9.76 22.97
CA ALA A 244 -7.57 -10.59 24.12
C ALA A 244 -8.47 -11.84 24.29
N SER A 245 -9.71 -11.82 23.77
CA SER A 245 -10.61 -12.97 23.76
C SER A 245 -10.34 -13.95 22.60
N GLY A 246 -9.47 -13.57 21.66
CA GLY A 246 -9.20 -14.32 20.43
C GLY A 246 -10.16 -14.01 19.28
N ALA A 247 -11.08 -13.05 19.44
CA ALA A 247 -11.92 -12.59 18.33
C ALA A 247 -11.08 -11.80 17.33
N VAL A 248 -11.30 -12.05 16.03
CA VAL A 248 -10.66 -11.32 14.94
C VAL A 248 -11.34 -9.97 14.81
N HIS A 249 -10.56 -8.91 14.77
CA HIS A 249 -10.98 -7.53 14.55
C HIS A 249 -10.10 -6.93 13.46
N PHE A 250 -10.53 -5.80 12.89
CA PHE A 250 -9.62 -4.97 12.13
C PHE A 250 -9.82 -3.50 12.47
N MET A 251 -8.72 -2.75 12.42
CA MET A 251 -8.75 -1.30 12.49
C MET A 251 -8.57 -0.72 11.09
N ALA A 252 -9.28 0.37 10.82
CA ALA A 252 -9.08 1.18 9.62
C ALA A 252 -8.90 2.65 10.01
N SER A 253 -7.95 3.32 9.37
CA SER A 253 -7.75 4.75 9.49
C SER A 253 -7.96 5.45 8.16
N ASN A 254 -8.49 6.66 8.22
CA ASN A 254 -8.83 7.47 7.05
C ASN A 254 -8.20 8.87 7.16
N ASN A 255 -8.19 9.60 6.05
CA ASN A 255 -7.67 10.98 5.99
C ASN A 255 -8.53 11.99 6.79
N ASP A 256 -9.72 11.61 7.21
CA ASP A 256 -10.56 12.38 8.13
C ASP A 256 -10.07 12.39 9.59
N SER A 257 -8.81 12.00 9.83
CA SER A 257 -8.20 11.87 11.16
C SER A 257 -8.89 10.86 12.09
N GLY A 258 -9.75 9.99 11.55
CA GLY A 258 -10.45 8.96 12.31
C GLY A 258 -9.76 7.59 12.28
N VAL A 259 -9.84 6.88 13.40
CA VAL A 259 -9.51 5.45 13.52
C VAL A 259 -10.75 4.71 13.97
N ARG A 260 -11.11 3.63 13.27
CA ARG A 260 -12.30 2.83 13.53
C ARG A 260 -11.91 1.39 13.78
N ASP A 261 -12.60 0.75 14.73
CA ASP A 261 -12.45 -0.66 15.07
C ASP A 261 -13.71 -1.41 14.63
N TYR A 262 -13.52 -2.52 13.94
CA TYR A 262 -14.58 -3.38 13.42
C TYR A 262 -14.44 -4.79 13.99
N ASP A 263 -15.52 -5.26 14.59
CA ASP A 263 -15.70 -6.68 14.90
C ASP A 263 -16.00 -7.47 13.62
N THR A 264 -15.39 -8.65 13.49
CA THR A 264 -15.52 -9.53 12.33
C THR A 264 -16.37 -10.77 12.60
N LEU A 265 -17.06 -10.83 13.74
CA LEU A 265 -18.10 -11.82 14.02
C LEU A 265 -19.31 -11.60 13.08
N LEU A 266 -19.14 -11.96 11.81
CA LEU A 266 -20.14 -11.99 10.74
C LEU A 266 -20.32 -13.41 10.17
#